data_AF-A0A4Y9PEG3-F1
#
_entry.id   AF-A0A4Y9PEG3-F1
#
_cell.length_a   1.000
_cell.length_b   1.000
_cell.length_c   1.000
_cell.angle_alpha   90.00
_cell.angle_beta   90.00
_cell.angle_gamma   90.00
#
_symmetry.space_group_name_H-M   'P 1'
#
loop_
_entity.id
_entity.type
_entity.pdbx_description
1 polymer ?
#
loop_
_entity_poly.entity_id
_entity_poly.type
_entity_poly.pdbx_seq_one_letter_code
_entity_poly.pdbx_strand_id
1 'polypeptide(L)'
;MTDPRPFDGAGAGSRPPAPVNWAVVLDHLEGEVLAAEETLAQGRAEEIATWGRRADEWLPPSSLGVLPADLRERAARLLQHQLAVAEALIERITQSQRQRDVAARMSYGPLRPVPSYIDRAL
;
A
#
# COMPACT_ATOMS: atom_id res chain seq x y z
N MET A 1 -30.12 34.47 -31.68
CA MET A 1 -28.80 34.49 -32.34
C MET A 1 -27.96 35.41 -31.48
N THR A 2 -27.33 34.81 -30.47
CA THR A 2 -26.82 35.49 -29.27
C THR A 2 -25.32 35.24 -29.24
N ASP A 3 -24.53 36.30 -29.29
CA ASP A 3 -23.06 36.24 -29.25
C ASP A 3 -22.54 35.55 -27.97
N PRO A 4 -21.54 34.66 -28.05
CA PRO A 4 -20.82 34.19 -26.88
C PRO A 4 -19.70 35.19 -26.54
N ARG A 5 -19.70 35.69 -25.30
CA ARG A 5 -18.57 36.42 -24.72
C ARG A 5 -17.38 35.46 -24.51
N PRO A 6 -16.13 35.88 -24.75
CA PRO A 6 -14.97 35.08 -24.42
C PRO A 6 -14.77 35.07 -22.90
N PHE A 7 -14.61 33.88 -22.34
CA PHE A 7 -14.14 33.68 -20.97
C PHE A 7 -12.63 33.95 -20.95
N ASP A 8 -12.22 35.17 -20.60
CA ASP A 8 -10.87 35.44 -20.10
C ASP A 8 -10.77 34.95 -18.65
N GLY A 9 -10.67 33.63 -18.53
CA GLY A 9 -10.30 32.95 -17.30
C GLY A 9 -8.78 32.79 -17.25
N ALA A 10 -8.09 33.86 -16.87
CA ALA A 10 -6.70 33.81 -16.44
C ALA A 10 -6.59 32.91 -15.19
N GLY A 11 -6.43 31.61 -15.43
CA GLY A 11 -6.30 30.57 -14.42
C GLY A 11 -4.85 30.20 -14.22
N ALA A 12 -4.29 30.73 -13.14
CA ALA A 12 -3.16 30.19 -12.37
C ALA A 12 -1.91 29.81 -13.17
N GLY A 13 -0.88 30.66 -13.08
CA GLY A 13 0.48 30.23 -13.33
C GLY A 13 0.78 28.99 -12.48
N SER A 14 0.82 27.84 -13.14
CA SER A 14 1.34 26.61 -12.57
C SER A 14 2.78 26.90 -12.14
N ARG A 15 2.95 27.14 -10.84
CA ARG A 15 4.27 27.23 -10.23
C ARG A 15 5.03 25.98 -10.70
N PRO A 16 6.22 26.11 -11.32
CA PRO A 16 6.96 24.94 -11.75
C PRO A 16 7.13 24.02 -10.53
N PRO A 17 6.96 22.69 -10.69
CA PRO A 17 7.13 21.77 -9.58
C PRO A 17 8.47 22.07 -8.92
N ALA A 18 8.45 22.22 -7.59
CA ALA A 18 9.67 22.50 -6.84
C ALA A 18 10.74 21.46 -7.25
N PRO A 19 12.01 21.87 -7.42
CA PRO A 19 13.06 20.95 -7.83
C PRO A 19 13.09 19.79 -6.84
N VAL A 20 12.78 18.59 -7.35
CA VAL A 20 12.84 17.37 -6.57
C VAL A 20 14.31 17.20 -6.18
N ASN A 21 14.56 17.04 -4.88
CA ASN A 21 15.89 16.74 -4.35
C ASN A 21 15.76 15.50 -3.45
N TRP A 22 16.89 14.87 -3.13
CA TRP A 22 16.89 13.64 -2.33
C TRP A 22 16.25 13.81 -0.95
N ALA A 23 16.38 14.96 -0.30
CA ALA A 23 15.76 15.18 1.01
C ALA A 23 14.22 15.17 0.92
N VAL A 24 13.65 15.87 -0.07
CA VAL A 24 12.20 15.91 -0.31
C VAL A 24 11.65 14.51 -0.64
N VAL A 25 12.41 13.71 -1.39
CA VAL A 25 12.00 12.32 -1.70
C VAL A 25 12.01 11.46 -0.44
N LEU A 26 13.06 11.55 0.38
CA LEU A 26 13.13 10.80 1.62
C LEU A 26 12.03 11.22 2.60
N ASP A 27 11.72 12.52 2.71
CA ASP A 27 10.61 13.03 3.51
C ASP A 27 9.27 12.43 3.05
N HIS A 28 9.04 12.37 1.74
CA HIS A 28 7.82 11.79 1.19
C HIS A 28 7.73 10.28 1.45
N LEU A 29 8.82 9.54 1.23
CA LEU A 29 8.88 8.10 1.49
C LEU A 29 8.68 7.77 2.98
N GLU A 30 9.23 8.59 3.88
CA GLU A 30 8.97 8.46 5.32
C GLU A 30 7.49 8.68 5.65
N GLY A 31 6.84 9.68 5.02
CA GLY A 31 5.41 9.93 5.18
C GLY A 31 4.55 8.73 4.74
N GLU A 32 4.88 8.10 3.61
CA GLU A 32 4.17 6.91 3.12
C GLU A 32 4.32 5.72 4.08
N VAL A 33 5.49 5.53 4.68
CA VAL A 33 5.70 4.47 5.69
C VAL A 33 4.82 4.71 6.91
N LEU A 34 4.78 5.94 7.43
CA LEU A 34 3.94 6.29 8.57
C LEU A 34 2.45 6.08 8.26
N ALA A 35 2.00 6.40 7.04
CA ALA A 35 0.63 6.14 6.61
C ALA A 35 0.31 4.63 6.55
N ALA A 36 1.26 3.80 6.13
CA ALA A 36 1.11 2.35 6.13
C ALA A 36 1.02 1.79 7.55
N GLU A 37 1.84 2.28 8.47
CA GLU A 37 1.81 1.90 9.88
C GLU A 37 0.49 2.27 10.56
N GLU A 38 -0.02 3.48 10.31
CA GLU A 38 -1.32 3.91 10.83
C GLU A 38 -2.45 3.01 10.30
N THR A 39 -2.40 2.64 9.02
CA THR A 39 -3.37 1.72 8.41
C THR A 39 -3.32 0.33 9.08
N LEU A 40 -2.11 -0.15 9.40
CA LEU A 40 -1.90 -1.41 10.13
C LEU A 40 -2.45 -1.32 11.56
N ALA A 41 -2.17 -0.24 12.28
CA ALA A 41 -2.62 -0.02 13.65
C ALA A 41 -4.15 0.01 13.75
N GLN A 42 -4.81 0.60 12.76
CA GLN A 42 -6.28 0.64 12.67
C GLN A 42 -6.90 -0.70 12.23
N GLY A 43 -6.11 -1.63 11.71
CA GLY A 43 -6.56 -2.98 11.35
C GLY A 43 -7.52 -3.04 10.16
N ARG A 44 -7.57 -2.00 9.31
CA ARG A 44 -8.49 -1.89 8.16
C ARG A 44 -8.07 -2.81 7.02
N ALA A 45 -8.49 -4.08 7.06
CA ALA A 45 -8.03 -5.14 6.15
C ALA A 45 -8.20 -4.83 4.64
N GLU A 46 -9.25 -4.11 4.25
CA GLU A 46 -9.47 -3.72 2.85
C GLU A 46 -8.45 -2.68 2.38
N GLU A 47 -8.14 -1.71 3.24
CA GLU A 47 -7.14 -0.68 2.94
C GLU A 47 -5.72 -1.25 2.94
N ILE A 48 -5.43 -2.18 3.85
CA ILE A 48 -4.18 -2.95 3.86
C ILE A 48 -3.99 -3.67 2.51
N ALA A 49 -5.05 -4.27 1.95
CA ALA A 49 -4.97 -4.93 0.65
C ALA A 49 -4.71 -3.97 -0.53
N THR A 50 -4.96 -2.66 -0.37
CA THR A 50 -4.66 -1.67 -1.42
C THR A 50 -3.18 -1.30 -1.52
N TRP A 51 -2.40 -1.50 -0.44
CA TRP A 51 -0.97 -1.16 -0.41
C TRP A 51 -0.14 -1.98 -1.41
N GLY A 52 -0.52 -3.23 -1.68
CA GLY A 52 0.14 -4.04 -2.71
C GLY A 52 0.06 -3.42 -4.10
N ARG A 53 -1.08 -2.80 -4.46
CA ARG A 53 -1.22 -2.11 -5.76
C ARG A 53 -0.43 -0.80 -5.83
N ARG A 54 -0.38 -0.03 -4.74
CA ARG A 54 0.43 1.20 -4.70
C ARG A 54 1.92 0.93 -4.86
N ALA A 55 2.41 -0.18 -4.32
CA ALA A 55 3.81 -0.57 -4.47
C ALA A 55 4.19 -0.80 -5.94
N ASP A 56 3.30 -1.42 -6.73
CA ASP A 56 3.52 -1.65 -8.17
C ASP A 56 3.54 -0.34 -9.00
N GLU A 57 2.87 0.72 -8.52
CA GLU A 57 2.83 2.03 -9.18
C GLU A 57 4.03 2.92 -8.84
N TRP A 58 4.86 2.52 -7.87
CA TRP A 58 5.99 3.33 -7.42
C TRP A 58 7.12 3.36 -8.46
N LEU A 59 7.41 4.56 -8.96
CA LEU A 59 8.51 4.83 -9.88
C LEU A 59 9.63 5.58 -9.13
N PRO A 60 10.85 5.02 -9.04
CA PRO A 60 11.94 5.71 -8.39
C PRO A 60 12.34 6.97 -9.18
N PRO A 61 12.68 8.08 -8.49
CA PRO A 61 13.05 9.32 -9.14
C PRO A 61 14.41 9.17 -9.86
N SER A 62 14.38 9.14 -11.19
CA SER A 62 15.54 8.86 -12.04
C SER A 62 16.43 10.08 -12.31
N SER A 63 15.94 11.30 -12.02
CA SER A 63 16.63 12.56 -12.33
C SER A 63 17.50 13.12 -11.19
N LEU A 64 17.56 12.45 -10.04
CA LEU A 64 18.15 13.01 -8.80
C LEU A 64 19.67 12.84 -8.65
N GLY A 65 20.36 12.23 -9.61
CA GLY A 65 21.78 11.95 -9.49
C GLY A 65 22.09 11.06 -8.27
N VAL A 66 23.34 11.09 -7.80
CA VAL A 66 23.78 10.24 -6.69
C VAL A 66 23.24 10.75 -5.35
N LEU A 67 22.81 9.83 -4.47
CA LEU A 67 22.39 10.14 -3.11
C LEU A 67 23.55 10.79 -2.31
N PRO A 68 23.35 12.00 -1.76
CA PRO A 68 24.34 12.67 -0.90
C PRO A 68 24.76 11.81 0.29
N ALA A 69 26.04 11.90 0.68
CA ALA A 69 26.63 11.02 1.70
C ALA A 69 25.99 11.20 3.09
N ASP A 70 25.61 12.43 3.42
CA ASP A 70 24.90 12.82 4.64
C ASP A 70 23.49 12.20 4.74
N LEU A 71 22.86 11.89 3.60
CA LEU A 71 21.54 11.26 3.56
C LEU A 71 21.58 9.72 3.51
N ARG A 72 22.75 9.10 3.34
CA ARG A 72 22.87 7.64 3.20
C ARG A 72 22.38 6.89 4.44
N GLU A 73 22.78 7.36 5.62
CA GLU A 73 22.37 6.70 6.86
C GLU A 73 20.86 6.81 7.06
N ARG A 74 20.28 7.98 6.79
CA ARG A 74 18.84 8.20 6.84
C ARG A 74 18.10 7.27 5.88
N ALA A 75 18.54 7.22 4.62
CA ALA A 75 17.95 6.33 3.60
C ALA A 75 18.06 4.86 3.99
N ALA A 76 19.19 4.43 4.59
CA ALA A 76 19.37 3.06 5.05
C ALA A 76 18.41 2.70 6.18
N ARG A 77 18.24 3.58 7.18
CA ARG A 77 17.27 3.38 8.27
C ARG A 77 15.84 3.33 7.73
N LEU A 78 15.49 4.23 6.82
CA LEU A 78 14.19 4.24 6.16
C LEU A 78 13.92 2.94 5.41
N LEU A 79 14.89 2.42 4.65
CA LEU A 79 14.73 1.16 3.94
C LEU A 79 14.50 -0.02 4.91
N GLN A 80 15.23 -0.08 6.02
CA GLN A 80 15.01 -1.13 7.03
C GLN A 80 13.60 -1.04 7.63
N HIS A 81 13.13 0.18 7.89
CA HIS A 81 11.78 0.40 8.40
C HIS A 81 10.72 0.00 7.37
N GLN A 82 10.91 0.36 6.10
CA GLN A 82 10.05 -0.05 4.99
C GLN A 82 9.92 -1.57 4.90
N LEU A 83 11.02 -2.31 5.01
CA LEU A 83 11.00 -3.77 4.97
C LEU A 83 10.21 -4.36 6.14
N ALA A 84 10.40 -3.85 7.36
CA ALA A 84 9.66 -4.31 8.53
C ALA A 84 8.14 -4.06 8.41
N VAL A 85 7.76 -2.89 7.89
CA VAL A 85 6.34 -2.56 7.64
C VAL A 85 5.76 -3.41 6.52
N ALA A 86 6.51 -3.65 5.45
CA ALA A 86 6.09 -4.52 4.36
C ALA A 86 5.83 -5.96 4.84
N GLU A 87 6.69 -6.51 5.69
CA GLU A 87 6.50 -7.82 6.31
C GLU A 87 5.20 -7.87 7.14
N ALA A 88 4.95 -6.84 7.95
CA ALA A 88 3.72 -6.73 8.74
C ALA A 88 2.46 -6.62 7.87
N LEU A 89 2.51 -5.87 6.77
CA LEU A 89 1.43 -5.78 5.79
C LEU A 89 1.12 -7.15 5.17
N ILE A 90 2.14 -7.88 4.71
CA ILE A 90 1.99 -9.20 4.08
C ILE A 90 1.35 -10.20 5.05
N GLU A 91 1.82 -10.24 6.30
CA GLU A 91 1.28 -11.13 7.31
C GLU A 91 -0.21 -10.82 7.56
N ARG A 92 -0.56 -9.54 7.68
CA ARG A 92 -1.94 -9.13 7.95
C ARG A 92 -2.88 -9.44 6.79
N ILE A 93 -2.44 -9.27 5.54
CA ILE A 93 -3.20 -9.65 4.35
C ILE A 93 -3.46 -11.16 4.34
N THR A 94 -2.42 -11.95 4.58
CA THR A 94 -2.52 -13.42 4.58
C THR A 94 -3.44 -13.92 5.70
N GLN A 95 -3.34 -13.35 6.91
CA GLN A 95 -4.23 -13.67 8.02
C GLN A 95 -5.69 -13.37 7.68
N SER A 96 -5.96 -12.21 7.08
CA SER A 96 -7.32 -11.82 6.68
C SER A 96 -7.91 -12.74 5.61
N GLN A 97 -7.11 -13.17 4.63
CA GLN A 97 -7.54 -14.12 3.60
C GLN A 97 -7.92 -15.48 4.20
N ARG A 98 -7.08 -16.03 5.08
CA ARG A 98 -7.37 -17.31 5.77
C ARG A 98 -8.68 -17.25 6.56
N GLN A 99 -8.95 -16.13 7.23
CA GLN A 99 -10.21 -15.93 7.97
C GLN A 99 -11.42 -15.94 7.03
N ARG A 100 -11.33 -15.26 5.88
CA ARG A 100 -12.40 -15.27 4.87
C ARG A 100 -12.65 -16.67 4.30
N ASP A 101 -11.59 -17.44 4.02
CA ASP A 101 -11.71 -18.80 3.50
C ASP A 101 -12.40 -19.74 4.49
N VAL A 102 -12.06 -19.64 5.78
CA VAL A 102 -12.74 -20.41 6.84
C VAL A 102 -14.21 -20.03 6.94
N ALA A 103 -14.52 -18.73 6.94
CA ALA A 103 -15.90 -18.24 6.99
C ALA A 103 -16.72 -18.71 5.78
N ALA A 104 -16.13 -18.72 4.58
CA ALA A 104 -16.76 -19.23 3.38
C ALA A 104 -17.07 -20.73 3.48
N ARG A 105 -16.12 -21.54 3.97
CA ARG A 105 -16.32 -22.98 4.20
C ARG A 105 -17.42 -23.28 5.21
N MET A 106 -17.53 -22.49 6.27
CA MET A 106 -18.62 -22.61 7.24
C MET A 106 -19.97 -22.24 6.61
N SER A 107 -20.00 -21.19 5.78
CA SER A 107 -21.21 -20.71 5.11
C SER A 107 -21.76 -21.68 4.06
N TYR A 108 -20.88 -22.42 3.37
CA TYR A 108 -21.24 -23.37 2.31
C TYR A 108 -21.11 -24.85 2.73
N GLY A 109 -20.87 -25.13 4.01
CA GLY A 109 -20.78 -26.49 4.53
C GLY A 109 -22.13 -27.22 4.46
N PRO A 110 -22.15 -28.54 4.22
CA PRO A 110 -23.40 -29.29 4.20
C PRO A 110 -24.13 -29.16 5.55
N LEU A 111 -25.42 -28.81 5.51
CA LEU A 111 -26.28 -28.64 6.70
C LEU A 111 -26.36 -29.87 7.61
N ARG A 112 -25.89 -31.03 7.14
CA ARG A 112 -25.97 -32.31 7.82
C ARG A 112 -24.63 -33.05 7.73
N PRO A 113 -24.07 -33.55 8.84
CA PRO A 113 -22.88 -34.39 8.81
C PRO A 113 -23.15 -35.64 7.95
N VAL A 114 -22.31 -35.88 6.94
CA VAL A 114 -22.35 -37.12 6.15
C VAL A 114 -21.51 -38.15 6.91
N PRO A 115 -22.09 -39.30 7.33
CA PRO A 115 -21.35 -40.30 8.08
C PRO A 115 -20.19 -40.84 7.23
N SER A 116 -18.98 -40.77 7.78
CA SER A 116 -17.77 -41.33 7.16
C SER A 116 -17.48 -42.68 7.83
N TYR A 117 -17.46 -43.76 7.07
CA TYR A 117 -17.09 -45.09 7.57
C TYR A 117 -15.60 -45.32 7.31
N ILE A 118 -14.86 -45.68 8.37
CA ILE A 118 -13.48 -46.16 8.27
C ILE A 118 -13.53 -47.68 8.31
N ASP A 119 -13.18 -48.32 7.20
CA ASP A 119 -12.98 -49.76 7.16
C ASP A 119 -11.62 -50.08 7.78
N ARG A 120 -11.63 -50.82 8.90
CA ARG A 120 -10.43 -51.35 9.52
C ARG A 120 -10.35 -52.83 9.17
N ALA A 121 -9.49 -53.15 8.21
CA ALA A 121 -9.11 -54.52 7.93
C ALA A 121 -8.36 -55.10 9.16
N LEU A 122 -8.77 -56.30 9.56
CA LEU A 122 -8.23 -57.11 10.67
C LEU A 122 -6.95 -57.83 10.26
#